data_AF-A0A0E9XA42-F1
#
_entry.id   AF-A0A0E9XA42-F1
#
_cell.length_a   1.000
_cell.length_b   1.000
_cell.length_c   1.000
_cell.angle_alpha   90.00
_cell.angle_beta   90.00
_cell.angle_gamma   90.00
#
_symmetry.space_group_name_H-M   'P 1'
#
loop_
_entity.id
_entity.type
_entity.pdbx_description
1 polymer ?
#
loop_
_entity_poly.entity_id
_entity_poly.type
_entity_poly.pdbx_seq_one_letter_code
_entity_poly.pdbx_strand_id
1 'polypeptide(L)' 'MKAKFPSWSKEQQLKGGIAAYNCGDQRVCSYVEIDSNTTGHDYSNDVVARAQFYKRNGF' A
#
# COMPACT_ATOMS: atom_id res chain seq x y z
N MET A 1 -8.00 5.27 3.29
CA MET A 1 -8.25 4.52 2.04
C MET A 1 -9.71 4.15 1.80
N LYS A 2 -10.40 3.47 2.73
CA LYS A 2 -11.83 3.12 2.57
C LYS A 2 -12.75 4.26 2.09
N ALA A 3 -12.63 5.44 2.71
CA ALA A 3 -13.44 6.61 2.32
C ALA A 3 -12.98 7.24 0.99
N LYS A 4 -11.67 7.27 0.73
CA LYS A 4 -11.08 7.89 -0.47
C LYS A 4 -11.30 7.04 -1.74
N PHE A 5 -11.21 5.71 -1.60
CA PHE A 5 -11.38 4.74 -2.68
C PHE A 5 -12.34 3.62 -2.25
N PRO A 6 -13.65 3.90 -2.17
CA PRO A 6 -14.63 2.92 -1.69
C PRO A 6 -14.82 1.75 -2.66
N SER A 7 -14.50 1.93 -3.94
CA SER A 7 -14.58 0.88 -4.98
C SER A 7 -13.41 -0.10 -4.96
N TRP A 8 -12.33 0.22 -4.24
CA TRP A 8 -11.18 -0.69 -4.12
C TRP A 8 -11.51 -1.90 -3.26
N SER A 9 -10.92 -3.04 -3.59
CA SER A 9 -10.98 -4.22 -2.73
C SER A 9 -10.33 -3.93 -1.36
N LYS A 10 -10.61 -4.76 -0.35
CA LYS A 10 -10.00 -4.60 0.98
C LYS A 10 -8.47 -4.70 0.93
N GLU A 11 -7.95 -5.56 0.06
CA GLU A 11 -6.50 -5.76 -0.16
C GLU A 11 -5.88 -4.53 -0.83
N GLN A 12 -6.54 -3.96 -1.83
CA GLN A 12 -6.10 -2.71 -2.47
C GLN A 12 -6.10 -1.55 -1.46
N GLN A 13 -7.14 -1.45 -0.62
CA GLN A 13 -7.23 -0.44 0.45
C GLN A 13 -6.15 -0.63 1.52
N LEU A 14 -5.84 -1.88 1.88
CA LEU A 14 -4.74 -2.19 2.80
C LEU A 14 -3.41 -1.72 2.22
N LYS A 15 -3.12 -2.09 0.97
CA LYS A 15 -1.89 -1.68 0.28
C LYS A 15 -1.78 -0.16 0.15
N GLY A 16 -2.87 0.53 -0.20
CA GLY A 16 -2.91 1.99 -0.23
C GLY A 16 -2.72 2.62 1.15
N GLY A 17 -3.18 1.97 2.21
CA GLY A 17 -2.90 2.40 3.59
C GLY A 17 -1.42 2.30 3.94
N ILE A 18 -0.75 1.24 3.49
CA ILE A 18 0.71 1.07 3.65
C ILE A 18 1.47 2.15 2.89
N ALA A 19 1.11 2.45 1.63
CA ALA A 19 1.72 3.55 0.86
C ALA A 19 1.52 4.91 1.56
N ALA A 20 0.28 5.19 1.99
CA ALA A 20 -0.08 6.44 2.66
C ALA A 20 0.63 6.63 4.01
N TYR A 21 1.05 5.55 4.68
CA TYR A 21 1.88 5.66 5.88
C TYR A 21 3.23 6.35 5.58
N ASN A 22 3.80 6.14 4.39
CA ASN A 22 5.05 6.77 3.96
C ASN A 22 4.84 8.17 3.35
N CYS A 23 3.87 8.32 2.42
CA CYS A 23 3.74 9.54 1.62
C CYS A 23 2.52 10.43 1.98
N GLY A 24 1.69 10.01 2.92
CA GLY A 24 0.38 10.62 3.19
C GLY A 24 -0.70 10.15 2.21
N ASP A 25 -1.96 10.15 2.66
CA ASP A 25 -3.09 9.64 1.87
C ASP A 25 -3.41 10.49 0.65
N GLN A 26 -3.18 11.81 0.71
CA GLN A 26 -3.39 12.73 -0.40
C GLN A 26 -2.57 12.34 -1.64
N ARG A 27 -1.35 11.82 -1.46
CA ARG A 27 -0.43 11.43 -2.54
C ARG A 27 -0.69 10.04 -3.14
N VAL A 28 -1.63 9.29 -2.58
CA VAL A 28 -2.12 8.03 -3.17
C VAL A 28 -3.30 8.34 -4.07
N CYS A 29 -3.09 8.36 -5.38
CA CYS A 29 -4.08 8.83 -6.37
C CYS A 29 -4.77 7.70 -7.14
N SER A 30 -4.06 6.60 -7.40
CA SER A 30 -4.58 5.44 -8.14
C SER A 30 -3.95 4.14 -7.62
N TYR A 31 -4.54 2.99 -7.95
CA TYR A 31 -3.98 1.70 -7.55
C TYR A 31 -2.77 1.30 -8.41
N VAL A 32 -2.77 1.69 -9.69
CA VAL A 32 -1.69 1.37 -10.64
C VAL A 32 -0.40 2.08 -10.23
N GLU A 33 -0.50 3.33 -9.78
CA GLU A 33 0.64 4.18 -9.43
C GLU A 33 0.72 4.42 -7.91
N ILE A 34 0.33 3.41 -7.13
CA ILE A 34 0.12 3.54 -5.68
C ILE A 34 1.36 3.97 -4.90
N ASP A 35 2.55 3.62 -5.40
CA ASP A 35 3.85 3.93 -4.82
C ASP A 35 4.59 5.06 -5.56
N SER A 36 3.99 5.69 -6.57
CA SER A 36 4.65 6.74 -7.36
C SER A 36 5.22 7.90 -6.53
N ASN A 37 4.63 8.17 -5.36
CA ASN A 37 5.05 9.23 -4.44
C ASN A 37 5.69 8.72 -3.15
N THR A 38 5.91 7.41 -3.00
CA THR A 38 6.57 6.85 -1.82
C THR A 38 8.09 6.86 -1.99
N THR A 39 8.82 6.73 -0.89
CA THR A 39 10.28 6.61 -0.91
C THR A 39 10.66 5.37 -1.72
N GLY A 40 11.58 5.52 -2.67
CA GLY A 40 12.03 4.42 -3.54
C GLY A 40 11.04 4.04 -4.65
N HIS A 41 9.84 4.63 -4.66
CA HIS A 41 8.75 4.33 -5.60
C HIS A 41 8.22 2.88 -5.53
N ASP A 42 8.48 2.18 -4.42
CA ASP A 42 8.14 0.77 -4.23
C ASP A 42 7.70 0.40 -2.81
N TYR A 43 7.53 1.38 -1.91
CA TYR A 43 7.36 1.15 -0.47
C TYR A 43 6.28 0.13 -0.11
N SER A 44 5.06 0.29 -0.61
CA SER A 44 3.96 -0.64 -0.29
C SER A 44 4.15 -2.01 -0.93
N ASN A 45 4.76 -2.08 -2.11
CA ASN A 45 5.14 -3.33 -2.75
C ASN A 45 6.16 -4.10 -1.92
N ASP A 46 7.24 -3.44 -1.50
CA ASP A 46 8.31 -4.04 -0.69
C ASP A 46 7.76 -4.52 0.66
N VAL A 47 7.03 -3.67 1.38
CA VAL A 47 6.43 -4.03 2.69
C VAL A 47 5.47 -5.22 2.56
N VAL A 48 4.61 -5.27 1.54
CA VAL A 48 3.70 -6.40 1.33
C VAL A 48 4.47 -7.69 1.03
N ALA A 49 5.52 -7.63 0.20
CA ALA A 49 6.35 -8.78 -0.10
C ALA A 49 7.05 -9.33 1.17
N ARG A 50 7.61 -8.44 1.98
CA ARG A 50 8.22 -8.80 3.28
C ARG A 50 7.19 -9.37 4.25
N ALA A 51 6.00 -8.77 4.33
CA ALA A 51 4.92 -9.28 5.18
C ALA A 51 4.48 -10.69 4.76
N GLN A 52 4.40 -10.98 3.46
CA GLN A 52 4.13 -12.32 2.95
C GLN A 52 5.26 -13.31 3.27
N PHE A 53 6.52 -12.87 3.27
CA PHE A 53 7.62 -13.67 3.76
C PHE A 53 7.44 -13.99 5.24
N TYR A 54 7.28 -12.99 6.11
CA TYR A 54 7.10 -13.23 7.55
C TYR A 54 5.89 -14.10 7.86
N LYS A 55 4.79 -13.92 7.12
CA LYS A 55 3.60 -14.77 7.26
C LYS A 55 3.87 -16.26 7.01
N ARG A 56 4.75 -16.56 6.05
CA ARG A 56 5.18 -17.94 5.77
C ARG A 56 6.22 -18.45 6.79
N ASN A 57 6.82 -17.56 7.57
CA ASN A 57 7.87 -17.86 8.54
C ASN A 57 7.39 -17.67 10.00
N GLY A 58 6.09 -17.82 10.25
CA GLY A 58 5.53 -17.90 11.62
C GLY A 58 5.02 -16.60 12.23
N PHE A 59 4.76 -15.58 11.41
CA PHE A 59 4.09 -14.32 11.83
C PHE A 59 2.68 -14.17 11.25
#